data_AF-A0A238UFK1-F1
#
_entry.id   AF-A0A238UFK1-F1
#
_cell.length_a   1.000
_cell.length_b   1.000
_cell.length_c   1.000
_cell.angle_alpha   90.00
_cell.angle_beta   90.00
_cell.angle_gamma   90.00
#
_symmetry.space_group_name_H-M   'P 1'
#
loop_
_entity.id
_entity.type
_entity.pdbx_description
1 polymer ?
#
loop_
_entity_poly.entity_id
_entity_poly.type
_entity_poly.pdbx_seq_one_letter_code
_entity_poly.pdbx_strand_id
1 'polypeptide(L)'
;MGVVDKLKNPLFWKNVLKVAIPFFIFVIIFSLLFYNGKLIFSGDFQTVFEKEFKNGKWINFFVPRLIISFGYGMYTSMKKMK
;
A
#
# COMPACT_ATOMS: atom_id res chain seq x y z
N MET A 1 20.24 -6.37 17.97
CA MET A 1 19.06 -6.89 18.70
C MET A 1 18.46 -8.10 17.98
N GLY A 2 17.83 -9.03 18.71
CA GLY A 2 17.09 -10.13 18.10
C GLY A 2 15.86 -9.62 17.34
N VAL A 3 15.31 -10.44 16.42
CA VAL A 3 14.11 -10.08 15.65
C VAL A 3 12.91 -9.84 16.57
N VAL A 4 12.76 -10.66 17.62
CA VAL A 4 11.69 -10.54 18.62
C VAL A 4 11.80 -9.21 19.39
N ASP A 5 13.01 -8.79 19.74
CA ASP A 5 13.23 -7.52 20.45
C ASP A 5 12.85 -6.31 19.59
N LYS A 6 13.13 -6.38 18.28
CA LYS A 6 12.73 -5.32 17.32
C LYS A 6 11.21 -5.21 17.22
N LEU A 7 10.49 -6.34 17.16
CA LEU A 7 9.02 -6.35 17.06
C LEU A 7 8.33 -5.78 18.31
N LYS A 8 8.93 -5.96 19.48
CA LYS A 8 8.44 -5.38 20.75
C LYS A 8 8.71 -3.87 20.85
N ASN A 9 9.62 -3.33 20.04
CA ASN A 9 10.00 -1.93 20.12
C ASN A 9 8.97 -1.04 19.39
N PRO A 10 8.33 -0.07 20.07
CA PRO A 10 7.36 0.82 19.42
C PRO A 10 7.98 1.69 18.32
N LEU A 11 9.30 1.97 18.37
CA LEU A 11 10.01 2.69 17.32
C LEU A 11 10.04 1.89 16.02
N PHE A 12 10.06 0.56 16.09
CA PHE A 12 9.99 -0.30 14.91
C PHE A 12 8.70 -0.04 14.15
N TRP A 13 7.55 -0.06 14.81
CA TRP A 13 6.25 0.20 14.18
C TRP A 13 6.12 1.61 13.62
N LYS A 14 6.69 2.62 14.30
CA LYS A 14 6.80 3.98 13.74
C LYS A 14 7.59 4.00 12.43
N ASN A 15 8.70 3.26 12.35
CA ASN A 15 9.50 3.15 11.12
C ASN A 15 8.77 2.37 10.03
N VAL A 16 8.06 1.29 10.38
CA VAL A 16 7.23 0.52 9.44
C VAL A 16 6.19 1.43 8.80
N LEU A 17 5.42 2.18 9.60
CA LEU A 17 4.39 3.07 9.08
C LEU A 17 4.96 4.22 8.24
N LYS A 18 6.12 4.78 8.64
CA LYS A 18 6.84 5.80 7.85
C LYS A 18 7.23 5.32 6.45
N VAL A 19 7.44 4.02 6.25
CA VAL A 19 7.76 3.45 4.93
C VAL A 19 6.51 2.92 4.22
N ALA A 20 5.66 2.18 4.94
CA ALA A 20 4.48 1.53 4.38
C ALA A 20 3.46 2.54 3.86
N ILE A 21 3.24 3.67 4.54
CA ILE A 21 2.23 4.65 4.13
C ILE A 21 2.59 5.31 2.79
N PRO A 22 3.78 5.92 2.61
CA PRO A 22 4.15 6.49 1.31
C PRO A 22 4.17 5.44 0.19
N PHE A 23 4.67 4.24 0.48
CA PHE A 23 4.72 3.15 -0.50
C PHE A 23 3.31 2.68 -0.90
N PHE A 24 2.37 2.58 0.04
CA PHE A 24 0.97 2.25 -0.25
C PHE A 24 0.31 3.27 -1.17
N ILE A 25 0.50 4.55 -0.89
CA ILE A 25 -0.01 5.64 -1.74
C ILE A 25 0.57 5.52 -3.16
N PHE A 26 1.89 5.30 -3.27
CA PHE A 26 2.54 5.08 -4.55
C PHE A 26 1.95 3.90 -5.32
N VAL A 27 1.77 2.74 -4.66
CA VAL A 27 1.22 1.52 -5.28
C VAL A 27 -0.23 1.73 -5.72
N ILE A 28 -1.04 2.46 -4.96
CA ILE A 28 -2.43 2.81 -5.35
C ILE A 28 -2.42 3.65 -6.62
N ILE A 29 -1.67 4.76 -6.63
CA ILE A 29 -1.62 5.68 -7.77
C ILE A 29 -1.10 4.95 -9.01
N PHE A 30 0.01 4.23 -8.86
CA PHE A 30 0.59 3.44 -9.95
C PHE A 30 -0.42 2.43 -10.50
N SER A 31 -1.14 1.72 -9.64
CA SER A 31 -2.14 0.75 -10.07
C SER A 31 -3.30 1.39 -10.82
N LEU A 32 -3.83 2.51 -10.32
CA LEU A 32 -4.92 3.22 -10.98
C LEU A 32 -4.50 3.70 -12.37
N LEU A 33 -3.31 4.28 -12.49
CA LEU A 33 -2.79 4.73 -13.77
C LEU A 33 -2.46 3.57 -14.72
N PHE A 34 -1.93 2.47 -14.21
CA PHE A 34 -1.55 1.32 -15.04
C PHE A 34 -2.76 0.61 -15.64
N TYR A 35 -3.80 0.35 -14.84
CA TYR A 35 -4.98 -0.39 -15.30
C TYR A 35 -6.06 0.51 -15.91
N ASN A 36 -6.20 1.74 -15.41
CA ASN A 36 -7.29 2.64 -15.75
C ASN A 36 -6.81 4.00 -16.29
N GLY A 37 -5.52 4.14 -16.61
CA GLY A 37 -4.92 5.42 -17.02
C GLY A 37 -5.66 6.11 -18.17
N LYS A 38 -6.04 5.37 -19.21
CA LYS A 38 -6.81 5.93 -20.33
C LYS A 38 -8.13 6.58 -19.87
N LEU A 39 -8.85 5.91 -18.96
CA LEU A 39 -10.13 6.40 -18.42
C LEU A 39 -9.93 7.61 -17.52
N ILE A 40 -8.87 7.58 -16.69
CA ILE A 40 -8.50 8.69 -15.79
C ILE A 40 -8.14 9.93 -16.62
N PHE A 41 -7.30 9.79 -17.65
CA PHE A 41 -6.91 10.91 -18.51
C PHE A 41 -8.02 11.40 -19.43
N SER A 42 -9.02 10.57 -19.75
CA SER A 42 -10.22 10.99 -20.47
C SER A 42 -11.32 11.54 -19.56
N GLY A 43 -11.13 11.56 -18.24
CA GLY A 43 -12.10 12.06 -17.27
C GLY A 43 -13.29 11.13 -16.98
N ASP A 44 -13.26 9.88 -17.43
CA ASP A 44 -14.33 8.90 -17.20
C ASP A 44 -14.17 8.20 -15.84
N PHE A 45 -14.33 8.96 -14.76
CA PHE A 45 -14.20 8.45 -13.39
C PHE A 45 -15.36 7.53 -12.98
N GLN A 46 -16.52 7.65 -13.63
CA GLN A 46 -17.66 6.76 -13.36
C GLN A 46 -17.32 5.32 -13.73
N THR A 47 -16.76 5.10 -14.93
CA THR A 47 -16.34 3.76 -15.34
C THR A 47 -15.24 3.21 -14.43
N VAL A 48 -14.29 4.05 -13.96
CA VAL A 48 -13.26 3.64 -13.00
C VAL A 48 -13.90 3.20 -11.67
N PHE A 49 -14.87 3.97 -11.17
CA PHE A 49 -15.61 3.64 -9.96
C PHE A 49 -16.34 2.28 -10.07
N GLU A 50 -17.01 2.04 -11.19
CA GLU A 50 -17.75 0.79 -11.42
C GLU A 50 -16.83 -0.43 -11.58
N LYS A 51 -15.66 -0.24 -12.18
CA LYS A 51 -14.67 -1.30 -12.39
C LYS A 51 -13.96 -1.70 -11.11
N GLU A 52 -13.48 -0.73 -10.33
CA GLU A 52 -12.53 -1.01 -9.24
C GLU A 52 -13.14 -0.88 -7.83
N PHE A 53 -14.24 -0.13 -7.66
CA PHE A 53 -14.70 0.27 -6.32
C PHE A 53 -16.13 -0.18 -5.97
N LYS A 54 -17.05 -0.20 -6.94
CA LYS A 54 -18.47 -0.57 -6.74
C LYS A 54 -18.64 -2.04 -6.31
N ASN A 55 -19.72 -2.35 -5.60
CA ASN A 55 -20.11 -3.71 -5.19
C ASN A 55 -19.01 -4.48 -4.43
N GLY A 56 -18.26 -3.80 -3.56
CA GLY A 56 -17.22 -4.43 -2.73
C GLY A 56 -15.90 -4.72 -3.44
N LYS A 57 -15.77 -4.39 -4.74
CA LYS A 57 -14.52 -4.57 -5.50
C LYS A 57 -13.35 -3.77 -4.92
N TRP A 58 -13.64 -2.69 -4.19
CA TRP A 58 -12.64 -1.90 -3.48
C TRP A 58 -11.80 -2.77 -2.52
N ILE A 59 -12.35 -3.86 -1.97
CA ILE A 59 -11.59 -4.78 -1.10
C ILE A 59 -10.48 -5.47 -1.90
N ASN A 60 -10.82 -6.01 -3.07
CA ASN A 60 -9.86 -6.64 -3.98
C ASN A 60 -8.83 -5.62 -4.50
N PHE A 61 -9.24 -4.34 -4.60
CA PHE A 61 -8.33 -3.26 -4.94
C PHE A 61 -7.38 -2.92 -3.77
N PHE A 62 -7.87 -2.57 -2.60
CA PHE A 62 -7.01 -2.02 -1.53
C PHE A 62 -6.28 -3.09 -0.70
N VAL A 63 -6.89 -4.24 -0.42
CA VAL A 63 -6.32 -5.23 0.53
C VAL A 63 -4.97 -5.78 0.08
N PRO A 64 -4.79 -6.27 -1.16
CA PRO A 64 -3.49 -6.78 -1.60
C PRO A 64 -2.39 -5.71 -1.52
N ARG A 65 -2.75 -4.46 -1.85
CA ARG A 65 -1.84 -3.31 -1.85
C ARG A 65 -1.43 -2.96 -0.42
N LEU A 66 -2.36 -3.05 0.53
CA LEU A 66 -2.10 -2.85 1.96
C LEU A 66 -1.13 -3.91 2.48
N ILE A 67 -1.36 -5.18 2.17
CA ILE A 67 -0.51 -6.31 2.59
C ILE A 67 0.92 -6.14 2.05
N ILE A 68 1.07 -5.88 0.75
CA ILE A 68 2.39 -5.69 0.12
C ILE A 68 3.12 -4.49 0.75
N SER A 69 2.41 -3.39 0.97
CA SER A 69 3.02 -2.17 1.51
C SER A 69 3.45 -2.32 2.96
N PHE A 70 2.63 -2.98 3.76
CA PHE A 70 2.96 -3.29 5.14
C PHE A 70 4.13 -4.27 5.23
N GLY A 71 4.11 -5.34 4.42
CA GLY A 71 5.21 -6.30 4.32
C GLY A 71 6.52 -5.64 3.91
N TYR A 72 6.49 -4.72 2.94
CA TYR A 72 7.66 -3.94 2.53
C TYR A 72 8.16 -3.02 3.66
N GLY A 73 7.25 -2.33 4.35
CA GLY A 73 7.59 -1.51 5.52
C GLY A 73 8.25 -2.32 6.65
N MET A 74 7.74 -3.52 6.92
CA MET A 74 8.34 -4.46 7.88
C MET A 74 9.73 -4.91 7.47
N TYR A 75 9.88 -5.41 6.24
CA TYR A 75 11.16 -5.89 5.71
C TYR A 75 12.25 -4.80 5.77
N THR A 76 11.92 -3.61 5.29
CA THR A 76 12.86 -2.47 5.28
C THR A 76 13.22 -2.01 6.69
N SER A 77 12.25 -1.96 7.60
CA SER A 77 12.50 -1.56 9.00
C SER A 77 13.34 -2.59 9.75
N MET A 78 13.10 -3.89 9.54
CA MET A 78 13.89 -4.98 10.14
C MET A 78 15.36 -4.92 9.71
N LYS A 79 15.60 -4.61 8.44
CA LYS A 79 16.95 -4.49 7.86
C LYS A 79 17.69 -3.24 8.34
N LYS A 80 16.97 -2.14 8.58
CA LYS A 80 17.56 -0.83 8.94
C LYS A 80 17.82 -0.67 10.45
N MET A 81 17.01 -1.28 11.31
CA MET A 81 17.29 -1.30 12.75
C MET A 81 18.39 -2.33 13.03
N LYS A 82 19.53 -1.91 13.57
CA LYS A 82 20.62 -2.80 14.00
C LYS A 82 20.35 -3.32 15.42
#